data_AF-A0A257PKR6-F1
#
_entry.id   AF-A0A257PKR6-F1
#
_cell.length_a   1.000
_cell.length_b   1.000
_cell.length_c   1.000
_cell.angle_alpha   90.00
_cell.angle_beta   90.00
_cell.angle_gamma   90.00
#
_symmetry.space_group_name_H-M   'P 1'
#
loop_
_entity.id
_entity.type
_entity.pdbx_description
1 polymer ?
#
loop_
_entity_poly.entity_id
_entity_poly.type
_entity_poly.pdbx_seq_one_letter_code
_entity_poly.pdbx_strand_id
1 'polypeptide(L)'
;MAIVSLDALVRQKLRAWPNRPPGLDQGMWGGAWVKARPVVNDDIDYPYLKLPGTNRMRTVPDGLWMNFGGSERDPYVDIFVIEVCGSFPNLLDKRSRFSPSMHSLLAVCPLNWLLGEYATTDGTPRWKRTELLKAVPTEAITVPVRDIRVMYGLRPKDYEGFSTHQVPHAHEFFVPVHVLLGPDGWLQPEMRTFIARTSPQANFWAFNVAAE
;
A
#
# COMPACT_ATOMS: atom_id res chain seq x y z
N MET A 1 -4.37 -32.08 -1.43
CA MET A 1 -3.76 -30.81 -1.87
C MET A 1 -4.59 -29.67 -1.29
N ALA A 2 -4.01 -28.82 -0.45
CA ALA A 2 -4.72 -27.64 0.03
C ALA A 2 -4.92 -26.67 -1.15
N ILE A 3 -6.16 -26.25 -1.40
CA ILE A 3 -6.46 -25.22 -2.39
C ILE A 3 -5.94 -23.91 -1.82
N VAL A 4 -4.83 -23.40 -2.36
CA VAL A 4 -4.28 -22.10 -1.96
C VAL A 4 -5.23 -21.01 -2.46
N SER A 5 -5.68 -20.12 -1.57
CA SER A 5 -6.55 -19.02 -1.97
C SER A 5 -5.82 -18.01 -2.85
N LEU A 6 -6.57 -17.29 -3.70
CA LEU A 6 -6.00 -16.27 -4.58
C LEU A 6 -5.23 -15.20 -3.78
N ASP A 7 -5.79 -14.75 -2.67
CA ASP A 7 -5.16 -13.80 -1.74
C ASP A 7 -3.81 -14.34 -1.22
N ALA A 8 -3.75 -15.63 -0.87
CA ALA A 8 -2.52 -16.25 -0.40
C ALA A 8 -1.45 -16.32 -1.51
N LEU A 9 -1.84 -16.64 -2.74
CA LEU A 9 -0.92 -16.63 -3.90
C LEU A 9 -0.36 -15.22 -4.18
N VAL A 10 -1.21 -14.20 -4.15
CA VAL A 10 -0.74 -12.83 -4.37
C VAL A 10 0.12 -12.37 -3.21
N ARG A 11 -0.26 -12.61 -1.95
CA ARG A 11 0.62 -12.30 -0.81
C ARG A 11 1.98 -12.98 -0.92
N GLN A 12 2.03 -14.23 -1.37
CA GLN A 12 3.31 -14.92 -1.63
C GLN A 12 4.17 -14.16 -2.66
N LYS A 13 3.56 -13.68 -3.76
CA LYS A 13 4.26 -12.89 -4.78
C LYS A 13 4.68 -11.51 -4.29
N LEU A 14 3.79 -10.84 -3.57
CA LEU A 14 4.06 -9.52 -2.99
C LEU A 14 5.18 -9.57 -1.95
N ARG A 15 5.45 -10.70 -1.26
CA ARG A 15 6.61 -10.82 -0.35
C ARG A 15 7.94 -10.50 -1.04
N ALA A 16 8.08 -10.90 -2.30
CA ALA A 16 9.29 -10.63 -3.09
C ALA A 16 9.40 -9.18 -3.57
N TRP A 17 8.33 -8.37 -3.47
CA TRP A 17 8.38 -6.96 -3.85
C TRP A 17 9.22 -6.15 -2.87
N PRO A 18 9.93 -5.11 -3.33
CA PRO A 18 10.77 -4.27 -2.48
C PRO A 18 9.98 -3.52 -1.40
N ASN A 19 10.72 -3.04 -0.37
CA ASN A 19 10.15 -2.21 0.70
C ASN A 19 9.58 -0.88 0.21
N ARG A 20 10.07 -0.39 -0.93
CA ARG A 20 9.51 0.75 -1.64
C ARG A 20 8.63 0.24 -2.78
N PRO A 21 7.43 0.80 -3.03
CA PRO A 21 6.65 0.40 -4.19
C PRO A 21 7.43 0.66 -5.49
N PRO A 22 7.51 -0.32 -6.40
CA PRO A 22 8.21 -0.17 -7.68
C PRO A 22 7.65 1.01 -8.48
N GLY A 23 8.51 1.89 -9.00
CA GLY A 23 8.06 3.04 -9.79
C GLY A 23 7.69 4.27 -8.96
N LEU A 24 7.62 4.16 -7.63
CA LEU A 24 7.55 5.30 -6.70
C LEU A 24 8.94 5.66 -6.16
N ASP A 25 9.97 5.40 -6.97
CA ASP A 25 11.37 5.55 -6.61
C ASP A 25 11.81 7.03 -6.58
N GLN A 26 11.08 7.92 -7.27
CA GLN A 26 11.38 9.34 -7.42
C GLN A 26 10.10 10.19 -7.31
N GLY A 27 10.22 11.42 -6.80
CA GLY A 27 9.16 12.44 -6.81
C GLY A 27 8.79 13.00 -5.44
N MET A 28 7.66 13.71 -5.34
CA MET A 28 7.14 14.30 -4.08
C MET A 28 7.00 13.28 -2.93
N TRP A 29 6.81 12.01 -3.29
CA TRP A 29 6.79 10.89 -2.36
C TRP A 29 8.17 10.32 -2.02
N GLY A 30 9.26 11.08 -2.23
CA GLY A 30 10.64 10.73 -1.92
C GLY A 30 10.96 10.45 -0.44
N GLY A 31 9.93 10.14 0.36
CA GLY A 31 9.99 9.82 1.76
C GLY A 31 10.21 8.34 2.09
N ALA A 32 10.07 8.09 3.38
CA ALA A 32 10.29 6.87 4.14
C ALA A 32 9.28 5.75 3.82
N TRP A 33 9.26 5.26 2.59
CA TRP A 33 8.46 4.08 2.25
C TRP A 33 8.86 2.87 3.09
N VAL A 34 7.90 2.33 3.83
CA VAL A 34 8.01 1.08 4.57
C VAL A 34 6.90 0.14 4.12
N LYS A 35 7.27 -1.06 3.69
CA LYS A 35 6.30 -2.12 3.39
C LYS A 35 5.79 -2.71 4.71
N ALA A 36 4.52 -2.49 4.97
CA ALA A 36 3.82 -3.06 6.11
C ALA A 36 3.38 -4.49 5.85
N ARG A 37 2.92 -4.76 4.62
CA ARG A 37 2.41 -6.08 4.23
C ARG A 37 2.70 -6.41 2.76
N PRO A 38 2.86 -7.70 2.44
CA PRO A 38 2.98 -8.82 3.38
C PRO A 38 4.33 -8.78 4.13
N VAL A 39 4.30 -9.19 5.39
CA VAL A 39 5.52 -9.35 6.21
C VAL A 39 6.29 -10.60 5.79
N VAL A 40 7.60 -10.61 6.04
CA VAL A 40 8.45 -11.79 5.83
C VAL A 40 8.14 -12.88 6.85
N ASN A 41 7.82 -12.49 8.09
CA ASN A 41 7.41 -13.39 9.16
C ASN A 41 5.98 -13.06 9.61
N ASP A 42 5.06 -14.02 9.45
CA ASP A 42 3.64 -13.86 9.80
C ASP A 42 3.39 -13.82 11.32
N ASP A 43 4.40 -14.13 12.16
CA ASP A 43 4.30 -14.15 13.63
C ASP A 43 4.37 -12.77 14.30
N ILE A 44 4.69 -11.71 13.54
CA ILE A 44 4.77 -10.34 14.06
C ILE A 44 3.45 -9.61 13.79
N ASP A 45 2.88 -8.97 14.81
CA ASP A 45 1.77 -8.03 14.66
C ASP A 45 2.10 -7.00 13.58
N TYR A 46 1.31 -6.95 12.51
CA TYR A 46 1.54 -6.07 11.36
C TYR A 46 0.64 -4.83 11.41
N PRO A 47 1.02 -3.73 10.73
CA PRO A 47 0.17 -2.57 10.62
C PRO A 47 -1.16 -2.90 9.94
N TYR A 48 -2.20 -2.22 10.40
CA TYR A 48 -3.55 -2.33 9.86
C TYR A 48 -4.22 -0.96 9.84
N LEU A 49 -5.27 -0.84 9.03
CA LEU A 49 -6.05 0.38 8.92
C LEU A 49 -7.34 0.24 9.73
N LYS A 50 -7.83 1.35 10.29
CA LYS A 50 -9.13 1.40 10.99
C LYS A 50 -9.80 2.75 10.79
N LEU A 51 -11.12 2.77 10.99
CA LEU A 51 -11.86 4.01 11.13
C LEU A 51 -11.56 4.65 12.51
N PRO A 52 -11.42 5.98 12.60
CA PRO A 52 -11.41 6.68 13.88
C PRO A 52 -12.62 6.30 14.74
N GLY A 53 -12.41 6.20 16.06
CA GLY A 53 -13.48 5.92 17.02
C GLY A 53 -13.93 4.45 17.14
N THR A 54 -13.38 3.52 16.37
CA THR A 54 -13.67 2.07 16.52
C THR A 54 -12.41 1.21 16.47
N ASN A 55 -12.38 0.16 17.31
CA ASN A 55 -11.35 -0.87 17.27
C ASN A 55 -11.87 -2.21 16.72
N ARG A 56 -13.16 -2.29 16.36
CA ARG A 56 -13.81 -3.54 15.93
C ARG A 56 -13.55 -3.87 14.46
N MET A 57 -13.36 -2.86 13.62
CA MET A 57 -13.15 -3.04 12.19
C MET A 57 -11.70 -2.72 11.83
N ARG A 58 -10.95 -3.77 11.49
CA ARG A 58 -9.58 -3.65 10.98
C ARG A 58 -9.58 -4.01 9.50
N THR A 59 -9.02 -3.13 8.68
CA THR A 59 -8.73 -3.40 7.28
C THR A 59 -7.28 -3.84 7.18
N VAL A 60 -7.07 -5.04 6.67
CA VAL A 60 -5.76 -5.69 6.55
C VAL A 60 -5.56 -6.04 5.07
N PRO A 61 -4.91 -5.15 4.28
CA PRO A 61 -4.81 -5.37 2.85
C PRO A 61 -3.87 -6.51 2.47
N ASP A 62 -3.99 -7.00 1.24
CA ASP A 62 -3.07 -8.02 0.69
C ASP A 62 -1.65 -7.48 0.54
N GLY A 63 -1.51 -6.22 0.09
CA GLY A 63 -0.27 -5.46 0.13
C GLY A 63 -0.50 -4.07 0.72
N LEU A 64 0.43 -3.61 1.56
CA LEU A 64 0.37 -2.29 2.19
C LEU A 64 1.78 -1.70 2.28
N TRP A 65 1.94 -0.53 1.67
CA TRP A 65 3.12 0.31 1.76
C TRP A 65 2.71 1.65 2.37
N MET A 66 3.56 2.16 3.26
CA MET A 66 3.30 3.35 4.06
C MET A 66 4.44 4.33 3.88
N ASN A 67 4.12 5.56 3.49
CA ASN A 67 5.07 6.66 3.38
C ASN A 67 4.77 7.67 4.48
N PHE A 68 5.60 7.63 5.53
CA PHE A 68 5.42 8.51 6.69
C PHE A 68 5.90 9.92 6.38
N GLY A 69 5.23 10.91 6.96
CA GLY A 69 5.64 12.30 6.86
C GLY A 69 5.06 13.18 7.96
N GLY A 70 5.37 14.47 7.87
CA GLY A 70 5.00 15.47 8.86
C GLY A 70 6.03 15.54 9.99
N SER A 71 5.55 15.72 11.22
CA SER A 71 6.40 15.77 12.41
C SER A 71 5.79 14.94 13.54
N GLU A 72 6.55 14.68 14.60
CA GLU A 72 6.04 14.00 15.79
C GLU A 72 4.77 14.66 16.40
N ARG A 73 4.59 15.98 16.20
CA ARG A 73 3.40 16.72 16.66
C ARG A 73 2.23 16.70 15.68
N ASP A 74 2.52 16.52 14.40
CA ASP A 74 1.53 16.51 13.32
C ASP A 74 1.91 15.41 12.33
N PRO A 75 1.75 14.14 12.73
CA PRO A 75 2.18 13.01 11.93
C PRO A 75 1.11 12.67 10.88
N TYR A 76 1.53 12.20 9.72
CA TYR A 76 0.64 11.57 8.75
C TYR A 76 1.31 10.40 8.03
N VAL A 77 0.50 9.63 7.32
CA VAL A 77 1.00 8.60 6.40
C VAL A 77 0.23 8.66 5.08
N ASP A 78 0.93 8.59 3.96
CA ASP A 78 0.33 8.28 2.66
C ASP A 78 0.46 6.77 2.43
N ILE A 79 -0.57 6.13 1.87
CA ILE A 79 -0.58 4.68 1.69
C ILE A 79 -0.73 4.29 0.21
N PHE A 80 0.03 3.27 -0.17
CA PHE A 80 -0.20 2.50 -1.39
C PHE A 80 -0.64 1.09 -1.02
N VAL A 81 -1.79 0.70 -1.52
CA VAL A 81 -2.48 -0.54 -1.15
C VAL A 81 -2.66 -1.42 -2.38
N ILE A 82 -2.48 -2.73 -2.21
CA ILE A 82 -2.88 -3.73 -3.19
C ILE A 82 -3.94 -4.63 -2.57
N GLU A 83 -5.03 -4.82 -3.29
CA GLU A 83 -6.16 -5.66 -2.89
C GLU A 83 -6.57 -6.58 -4.03
N VAL A 84 -6.62 -7.88 -3.76
CA VAL A 84 -6.95 -8.87 -4.80
C VAL A 84 -8.39 -9.29 -4.67
N CYS A 85 -9.15 -9.20 -5.75
CA CYS A 85 -10.58 -9.46 -5.72
C CYS A 85 -10.88 -10.76 -6.45
N GLY A 86 -11.37 -11.75 -5.71
CA GLY A 86 -11.74 -13.06 -6.28
C GLY A 86 -13.07 -13.05 -7.04
N SER A 87 -13.88 -11.99 -6.86
CA SER A 87 -15.17 -11.79 -7.50
C SER A 87 -15.59 -10.31 -7.44
N PHE A 88 -16.60 -9.92 -8.22
CA PHE A 88 -17.17 -8.57 -8.18
C PHE A 88 -17.77 -8.17 -6.81
N PRO A 89 -18.56 -9.00 -6.09
CA PRO A 89 -19.00 -8.64 -4.73
C PRO A 89 -17.83 -8.42 -3.76
N ASN A 90 -16.77 -9.23 -3.87
CA ASN A 90 -15.57 -9.05 -3.07
C ASN A 90 -14.85 -7.73 -3.40
N LEU A 91 -14.84 -7.32 -4.68
CA LEU A 91 -14.37 -6.00 -5.08
C LEU A 91 -15.17 -4.89 -4.40
N LEU A 92 -16.50 -4.95 -4.44
CA LEU A 92 -17.35 -3.90 -3.84
C LEU A 92 -17.14 -3.78 -2.32
N ASP A 93 -17.04 -4.91 -1.63
CA ASP A 93 -16.72 -4.94 -0.19
C ASP A 93 -15.36 -4.30 0.09
N LYS A 94 -14.31 -4.69 -0.65
CA LYS A 94 -12.96 -4.11 -0.48
C LYS A 94 -12.94 -2.62 -0.83
N ARG A 95 -13.59 -2.19 -1.92
CA ARG A 95 -13.69 -0.77 -2.33
C ARG A 95 -14.31 0.12 -1.27
N SER A 96 -15.34 -0.36 -0.56
CA SER A 96 -15.99 0.41 0.50
C SER A 96 -15.04 0.81 1.64
N ARG A 97 -13.98 0.03 1.87
CA ARG A 97 -13.00 0.22 2.95
C ARG A 97 -11.96 1.31 2.66
N PHE A 98 -11.86 1.77 1.41
CA PHE A 98 -10.84 2.73 0.99
C PHE A 98 -11.41 4.00 0.35
N SER A 99 -12.69 4.31 0.58
CA SER A 99 -13.35 5.49 0.00
C SER A 99 -13.04 6.77 0.80
N PRO A 100 -12.12 7.65 0.34
CA PRO A 100 -11.67 8.80 1.12
C PRO A 100 -12.74 9.89 1.22
N SER A 101 -13.73 9.87 0.31
CA SER A 101 -14.89 10.76 0.35
C SER A 101 -15.92 10.38 1.40
N MET A 102 -15.86 9.15 1.93
CA MET A 102 -16.84 8.62 2.88
C MET A 102 -16.31 8.58 4.31
N HIS A 103 -15.01 8.41 4.49
CA HIS A 103 -14.40 8.32 5.81
C HIS A 103 -12.90 8.63 5.79
N SER A 104 -12.37 8.94 6.98
CA SER A 104 -10.94 9.01 7.24
C SER A 104 -10.43 7.65 7.74
N LEU A 105 -9.16 7.34 7.46
CA LEU A 105 -8.49 6.15 7.96
C LEU A 105 -7.36 6.52 8.92
N LEU A 106 -7.13 5.64 9.91
CA LEU A 106 -5.94 5.64 10.76
C LEU A 106 -5.11 4.41 10.43
N ALA A 107 -3.80 4.57 10.29
CA ALA A 107 -2.86 3.45 10.27
C ALA A 107 -2.35 3.21 11.69
N VAL A 108 -2.57 2.00 12.20
CA VAL A 108 -2.04 1.55 13.49
C VAL A 108 -0.79 0.74 13.22
N CYS A 109 0.33 1.15 13.81
CA CYS A 109 1.63 0.49 13.69
C CYS A 109 2.01 -0.13 15.04
N PRO A 110 1.91 -1.46 15.19
CA PRO A 110 2.26 -2.15 16.43
C PRO A 110 3.72 -1.93 16.85
N LEU A 111 3.98 -1.89 18.16
CA LEU A 111 5.33 -1.69 18.71
C LEU A 111 6.34 -2.71 18.18
N ASN A 112 6.00 -4.00 18.20
CA ASN A 112 6.91 -5.06 17.73
C ASN A 112 7.24 -4.91 16.24
N TRP A 113 6.32 -4.37 15.43
CA TRP A 113 6.61 -4.06 14.04
C TRP A 113 7.54 -2.85 13.90
N LEU A 114 7.34 -1.80 14.69
CA LEU A 114 8.21 -0.61 14.68
C LEU A 114 9.65 -0.93 15.10
N LEU A 115 9.82 -1.81 16.09
CA LEU A 115 11.12 -2.25 16.59
C LEU A 115 11.80 -3.28 15.68
N GLY A 116 11.02 -4.00 14.86
CA GLY A 116 11.55 -4.97 13.91
C GLY A 116 12.39 -4.34 12.79
N GLU A 117 13.17 -5.18 12.12
CA GLU A 117 14.07 -4.79 11.03
C GLU A 117 13.31 -4.29 9.79
N TYR A 118 13.86 -3.28 9.14
CA TYR A 118 13.31 -2.73 7.90
C TYR A 118 13.34 -3.74 6.76
N ALA A 119 14.47 -4.42 6.56
CA ALA A 119 14.63 -5.46 5.55
C ALA A 119 15.56 -6.56 6.06
N THR A 120 15.50 -7.75 5.46
CA THR A 120 16.47 -8.82 5.72
C THR A 120 17.92 -8.40 5.43
N THR A 121 18.11 -7.44 4.52
CA THR A 121 19.41 -6.86 4.17
C THR A 121 19.71 -5.56 4.91
N ASP A 122 18.78 -5.06 5.74
CA ASP A 122 18.90 -3.80 6.47
C ASP A 122 18.25 -3.93 7.86
N GLY A 123 19.10 -4.22 8.86
CA GLY A 123 18.71 -4.37 10.26
C GLY A 123 18.32 -3.06 10.96
N THR A 124 18.24 -1.94 10.24
CA THR A 124 17.72 -0.69 10.82
C THR A 124 16.28 -0.90 11.29
N PRO A 125 15.93 -0.55 12.55
CA PRO A 125 14.55 -0.64 13.02
C PRO A 125 13.60 0.22 12.18
N ARG A 126 12.40 -0.30 11.89
CA ARG A 126 11.41 0.40 11.04
C ARG A 126 11.08 1.79 11.55
N TRP A 127 11.01 2.00 12.87
CA TRP A 127 10.73 3.32 13.45
C TRP A 127 11.75 4.39 13.02
N LYS A 128 13.03 4.05 12.90
CA LYS A 128 14.06 4.98 12.41
C LYS A 128 13.84 5.30 10.94
N ARG A 129 13.42 4.31 10.16
CA ARG A 129 13.11 4.49 8.74
C ARG A 129 11.89 5.37 8.52
N THR A 130 10.91 5.38 9.42
CA THR A 130 9.75 6.28 9.31
C THR A 130 10.09 7.76 9.40
N GLU A 131 11.24 8.12 9.98
CA GLU A 131 11.67 9.51 10.25
C GLU A 131 10.69 10.33 11.11
N LEU A 132 9.64 9.70 11.64
CA LEU A 132 8.58 10.36 12.42
C LEU A 132 9.00 10.59 13.87
N LEU A 133 9.67 9.61 14.47
CA LEU A 133 9.98 9.56 15.89
C LEU A 133 11.44 9.91 16.14
N LYS A 134 11.69 10.76 17.14
CA LYS A 134 13.05 11.15 17.55
C LYS A 134 13.68 10.20 18.55
N ALA A 135 12.85 9.42 19.25
CA ALA A 135 13.25 8.44 20.23
C ALA A 135 12.65 7.06 19.92
N VAL A 136 13.20 6.02 20.55
CA VAL A 136 12.67 4.66 20.43
C VAL A 136 11.22 4.66 20.95
N PRO A 137 10.23 4.20 20.17
CA PRO A 137 8.86 4.07 20.66
C PRO A 137 8.78 3.03 21.77
N THR A 138 7.96 3.31 22.78
CA THR A 138 7.62 2.36 23.86
C THR A 138 6.21 1.79 23.72
N GLU A 139 5.44 2.28 22.75
CA GLU A 139 4.08 1.87 22.44
C GLU A 139 3.80 1.87 20.94
N ALA A 140 2.65 1.32 20.54
CA ALA A 140 2.19 1.39 19.16
C ALA A 140 1.85 2.83 18.79
N ILE A 141 2.16 3.23 17.55
CA ILE A 141 1.76 4.55 17.03
C ILE A 141 0.51 4.43 16.17
N THR A 142 -0.36 5.44 16.23
CA THR A 142 -1.51 5.57 15.34
C THR A 142 -1.40 6.90 14.61
N VAL A 143 -1.39 6.85 13.28
CA VAL A 143 -1.20 8.03 12.43
C VAL A 143 -2.36 8.18 11.46
N PRO A 144 -2.84 9.42 11.18
CA PRO A 144 -3.86 9.65 10.18
C PRO A 144 -3.35 9.36 8.78
N VAL A 145 -4.18 8.71 7.97
CA VAL A 145 -3.90 8.50 6.55
C VAL A 145 -4.30 9.77 5.79
N ARG A 146 -3.34 10.42 5.14
CA ARG A 146 -3.53 11.67 4.41
C ARG A 146 -3.90 11.43 2.95
N ASP A 147 -3.12 10.63 2.23
CA ASP A 147 -3.44 10.20 0.86
C ASP A 147 -3.56 8.67 0.77
N ILE A 148 -4.49 8.20 -0.05
CA ILE A 148 -4.78 6.78 -0.26
C ILE A 148 -4.66 6.52 -1.76
N ARG A 149 -3.89 5.51 -2.14
CA ARG A 149 -3.93 4.92 -3.48
C ARG A 149 -4.12 3.42 -3.37
N VAL A 150 -5.09 2.87 -4.09
CA VAL A 150 -5.43 1.45 -4.04
C VAL A 150 -5.41 0.85 -5.42
N MET A 151 -4.66 -0.22 -5.57
CA MET A 151 -4.60 -1.02 -6.78
C MET A 151 -5.35 -2.34 -6.58
N TYR A 152 -6.44 -2.52 -7.32
CA TYR A 152 -7.25 -3.73 -7.30
C TYR A 152 -6.82 -4.72 -8.39
N GLY A 153 -6.43 -5.93 -7.96
CA GLY A 153 -6.16 -7.06 -8.84
C GLY A 153 -7.45 -7.83 -9.12
N LEU A 154 -7.92 -7.85 -10.37
CA LEU A 154 -9.18 -8.49 -10.76
C LEU A 154 -8.97 -9.74 -11.61
N ARG A 155 -9.83 -10.76 -11.45
CA ARG A 155 -9.85 -11.89 -12.39
C ARG A 155 -10.20 -11.41 -13.81
N PRO A 156 -9.74 -12.08 -14.89
CA PRO A 156 -9.94 -11.60 -16.27
C PRO A 156 -11.38 -11.21 -16.59
N LYS A 157 -12.35 -12.09 -16.27
CA LYS A 157 -13.78 -11.83 -16.48
C LYS A 157 -14.27 -10.56 -15.78
N ASP A 158 -13.88 -10.37 -14.51
CA ASP A 158 -14.30 -9.21 -13.73
C ASP A 158 -13.56 -7.95 -14.18
N TYR A 159 -12.30 -8.07 -14.59
CA TYR A 159 -11.50 -6.97 -15.13
C TYR A 159 -12.10 -6.42 -16.42
N GLU A 160 -12.38 -7.29 -17.39
CA GLU A 160 -13.00 -6.92 -18.67
C GLU A 160 -14.34 -6.23 -18.41
N GLY A 161 -15.23 -6.88 -17.63
CA GLY A 161 -16.52 -6.31 -17.27
C GLY A 161 -16.42 -4.95 -16.59
N PHE A 162 -15.50 -4.76 -15.65
CA PHE A 162 -15.28 -3.49 -14.96
C PHE A 162 -14.74 -2.42 -15.91
N SER A 163 -13.66 -2.73 -16.65
CA SER A 163 -12.97 -1.79 -17.53
C SER A 163 -13.83 -1.26 -18.67
N THR A 164 -14.84 -2.03 -19.12
CA THR A 164 -15.76 -1.61 -20.17
C THR A 164 -16.91 -0.73 -19.66
N HIS A 165 -17.33 -0.87 -18.39
CA HIS A 165 -18.60 -0.29 -17.92
C HIS A 165 -18.48 0.64 -16.71
N GLN A 166 -17.30 0.72 -16.09
CA GLN A 166 -17.11 1.45 -14.84
C GLN A 166 -15.97 2.46 -14.96
N VAL A 167 -16.09 3.56 -14.22
CA VAL A 167 -15.05 4.57 -14.10
C VAL A 167 -14.42 4.47 -12.70
N PRO A 168 -13.10 4.24 -12.60
CA PRO A 168 -12.36 4.29 -11.35
C PRO A 168 -12.51 5.65 -10.63
N HIS A 169 -12.55 5.64 -9.29
CA HIS A 169 -12.32 6.87 -8.53
C HIS A 169 -10.84 7.30 -8.61
N ALA A 170 -10.54 8.56 -8.32
CA ALA A 170 -9.20 9.14 -8.50
C ALA A 170 -8.06 8.45 -7.71
N HIS A 171 -8.40 7.71 -6.66
CA HIS A 171 -7.43 6.94 -5.85
C HIS A 171 -7.34 5.46 -6.28
N GLU A 172 -8.17 5.02 -7.23
CA GLU A 172 -8.31 3.62 -7.60
C GLU A 172 -7.59 3.29 -8.90
N PHE A 173 -6.86 2.19 -8.89
CA PHE A 173 -6.12 1.64 -10.02
C PHE A 173 -6.51 0.18 -10.19
N PHE A 174 -6.63 -0.29 -11.43
CA PHE A 174 -7.12 -1.65 -11.71
C PHE A 174 -6.15 -2.39 -12.61
N VAL A 175 -5.91 -3.66 -12.30
CA VAL A 175 -4.97 -4.51 -13.02
C VAL A 175 -5.53 -5.93 -13.10
N PRO A 176 -5.30 -6.67 -14.21
CA PRO A 176 -5.57 -8.09 -14.24
C PRO A 176 -4.69 -8.82 -13.22
N VAL A 177 -5.29 -9.65 -12.36
CA VAL A 177 -4.59 -10.33 -11.26
C VAL A 177 -3.43 -11.21 -11.73
N HIS A 178 -3.46 -11.72 -12.97
CA HIS A 178 -2.37 -12.50 -13.52
C HIS A 178 -1.06 -11.70 -13.65
N VAL A 179 -1.14 -10.37 -13.80
CA VAL A 179 0.04 -9.49 -13.83
C VAL A 179 0.72 -9.46 -12.46
N LEU A 180 -0.06 -9.44 -11.37
CA LEU A 180 0.46 -9.54 -10.00
C LEU A 180 1.06 -10.92 -9.70
N LEU A 181 0.55 -11.96 -10.35
CA LEU A 181 1.00 -13.34 -10.17
C LEU A 181 2.22 -13.73 -11.04
N GLY A 182 2.60 -12.88 -11.99
CA GLY A 182 3.75 -13.10 -12.86
C GLY A 182 5.06 -13.33 -12.08
N PRO A 183 6.03 -14.09 -12.63
CA PRO A 183 7.30 -14.39 -11.97
C PRO A 183 8.07 -13.13 -11.55
N ASP A 184 7.98 -12.06 -12.35
CA ASP A 184 8.69 -10.79 -12.17
C ASP A 184 7.75 -9.58 -12.31
N GLY A 185 6.49 -9.71 -11.87
CA GLY A 185 5.45 -8.71 -12.14
C GLY A 185 5.84 -7.27 -11.79
N TRP A 186 6.64 -7.06 -10.74
CA TRP A 186 7.09 -5.72 -10.31
C TRP A 186 8.33 -5.18 -11.04
N LEU A 187 9.09 -6.04 -11.72
CA LEU A 187 10.22 -5.65 -12.55
C LEU A 187 9.77 -5.22 -13.95
N GLN A 188 8.56 -5.59 -14.37
CA GLN A 188 8.00 -5.21 -15.66
C GLN A 188 7.91 -3.67 -15.79
N PRO A 189 8.50 -3.08 -16.85
CA PRO A 189 8.47 -1.62 -17.05
C PRO A 189 7.04 -1.04 -17.07
N GLU A 190 6.08 -1.79 -17.60
CA GLU A 190 4.67 -1.41 -17.68
C GLU A 190 4.04 -1.32 -16.29
N MET A 191 4.31 -2.29 -15.42
CA MET A 191 3.84 -2.26 -14.03
C MET A 191 4.46 -1.10 -13.26
N ARG A 192 5.78 -0.89 -13.40
CA ARG A 192 6.48 0.23 -12.75
C ARG A 192 5.92 1.57 -13.22
N THR A 193 5.68 1.73 -14.52
CA THR A 193 5.09 2.93 -15.10
C THR A 193 3.65 3.13 -14.61
N PHE A 194 2.87 2.05 -14.51
CA PHE A 194 1.51 2.10 -14.02
C PHE A 194 1.44 2.51 -12.54
N ILE A 195 2.28 1.91 -11.68
CA ILE A 195 2.39 2.27 -10.27
C ILE A 195 2.90 3.71 -10.12
N ALA A 196 3.83 4.17 -10.96
CA ALA A 196 4.33 5.55 -10.92
C ALA A 196 3.21 6.60 -11.06
N ARG A 197 2.14 6.29 -11.80
CA ARG A 197 0.95 7.16 -11.94
C ARG A 197 0.16 7.33 -10.64
N THR A 198 0.40 6.47 -9.65
CA THR A 198 -0.22 6.62 -8.33
C THR A 198 0.41 7.76 -7.53
N SER A 199 1.59 8.25 -7.93
CA SER A 199 2.24 9.40 -7.30
C SER A 199 1.37 10.66 -7.37
N PRO A 200 1.23 11.44 -6.30
CA PRO A 200 0.52 12.72 -6.32
C PRO A 200 1.14 13.69 -7.31
N GLN A 201 2.44 13.57 -7.58
CA GLN A 201 3.11 14.40 -8.59
C GLN A 201 2.51 14.20 -9.99
N ALA A 202 1.93 13.02 -10.28
CA ALA A 202 1.23 12.78 -11.53
C ALA A 202 -0.04 13.62 -11.71
N ASN A 203 -0.55 14.24 -10.64
CA ASN A 203 -1.67 15.18 -10.69
C ASN A 203 -1.26 16.61 -11.05
N PHE A 204 0.04 16.91 -11.08
CA PHE A 204 0.54 18.26 -11.33
C PHE A 204 1.20 18.35 -12.70
N TRP A 205 1.08 19.51 -13.33
CA TRP A 205 1.77 19.80 -14.58
C TRP A 205 3.29 19.80 -14.34
N ALA A 206 4.02 18.95 -15.06
CA ALA A 206 5.47 18.95 -15.03
C ALA A 206 6.00 19.99 -16.03
N PHE A 207 6.66 21.04 -15.53
CA PHE A 207 7.41 21.94 -16.39
C PHE A 207 8.67 21.20 -16.88
N ASN A 208 8.89 21.15 -18.19
CA ASN A 208 10.16 20.69 -18.74
C ASN A 208 11.24 21.69 -18.33
N VAL A 209 12.08 21.33 -17.35
CA VAL A 209 13.30 22.08 -17.03
C VAL A 209 14.34 21.75 -18.09
N ALA A 210 14.10 22.26 -19.30
CA ALA A 210 15.01 22.24 -20.43
C ALA A 210 14.83 23.55 -21.20
N ALA A 211 14.96 24.67 -20.49
CA ALA A 211 15.17 26.01 -21.04
C ALA A 211 15.41 27.00 -19.89
N GLU A 212 16.62 27.01 -19.35
CA GLU A 212 17.29 28.20 -18.78
C GLU A 212 18.80 27.92 -18.66
#